data_AF-A0A6P4Z961-F1
#
_entry.id   AF-A0A6P4Z961-F1
#
_cell.length_a   1.000
_cell.length_b   1.000
_cell.length_c   1.000
_cell.angle_alpha   90.00
_cell.angle_beta   90.00
_cell.angle_gamma   90.00
#
_symmetry.space_group_name_H-M   'P 1'
#
loop_
_entity.id
_entity.type
_entity.pdbx_description
1 polymer ?
#
loop_
_entity_poly.entity_id
_entity_poly.type
_entity_poly.pdbx_seq_one_letter_code
_entity_poly.pdbx_strand_id
1 'polypeptide(L)'
;MWRVAVSLLLVGYFQRGLSQQVECRQNFKLTSVCACPGACLGPPVTCTMKDACSCEMSDGTGDVNLHPLDNPWAPLRSSHLGPELGRNFTYYYNPCSGIYFANTPCRNVSSCQVDTEASPQIFYPLGHVAPASELAKDELGNLVLKYTGGADGRQFDVTLICDEQQHVPEFTALGEVTEHYYKMTLRTHCACPGLCKDDPIARKTRYLKWKSFHPD
;
A
#
# COMPACT_ATOMS: atom_id res chain seq x y z
N MET A 1 -31.96 28.33 -11.60
CA MET A 1 -33.15 27.46 -11.48
C MET A 1 -33.20 26.91 -10.07
N TRP A 2 -34.30 27.21 -9.39
CA TRP A 2 -34.59 26.82 -8.01
C TRP A 2 -35.08 25.37 -7.94
N ARG A 3 -34.88 24.69 -6.80
CA ARG A 3 -35.97 23.98 -6.10
C ARG A 3 -35.60 23.62 -4.66
N VAL A 4 -36.37 24.23 -3.77
CA VAL A 4 -36.54 23.95 -2.34
C VAL A 4 -37.68 22.93 -2.20
N ALA A 5 -37.61 22.03 -1.20
CA ALA A 5 -38.74 21.27 -0.65
C ALA A 5 -38.40 21.01 0.83
N VAL A 6 -39.01 21.60 1.87
CA VAL A 6 -40.40 21.69 2.37
C VAL A 6 -41.01 20.36 2.82
N SER A 7 -40.88 20.15 4.14
CA SER A 7 -41.83 19.63 5.14
C SER A 7 -42.79 18.47 4.86
N LEU A 8 -42.78 17.50 5.76
CA LEU A 8 -44.02 16.91 6.32
C LEU A 8 -43.89 16.78 7.85
N LEU A 9 -44.70 17.59 8.55
CA LEU A 9 -45.00 17.46 9.98
C LEU A 9 -46.18 16.50 10.12
N LEU A 10 -46.01 15.41 10.87
CA LEU A 10 -47.11 14.63 11.42
C LEU A 10 -47.18 14.88 12.93
N VAL A 11 -48.13 15.73 13.31
CA VAL A 11 -48.52 15.93 14.71
C VAL A 11 -49.53 14.83 15.06
N GLY A 12 -49.07 13.82 15.79
CA GLY A 12 -49.93 12.84 16.44
C GLY A 12 -50.20 13.24 17.89
N TYR A 13 -51.40 13.74 18.18
CA TYR A 13 -51.89 13.92 19.55
C TYR A 13 -52.43 12.58 20.05
N PHE A 14 -51.77 11.98 21.05
CA PHE A 14 -52.31 10.86 21.81
C PHE A 14 -52.27 11.21 23.30
N GLN A 15 -53.41 11.61 23.86
CA GLN A 15 -53.59 11.77 25.30
C GLN A 15 -54.13 10.48 25.89
N ARG A 16 -53.38 9.86 26.81
CA ARG A 16 -53.80 9.46 28.17
C ARG A 16 -52.90 8.34 28.69
N GLY A 17 -52.34 8.56 29.87
CA GLY A 17 -51.66 7.56 30.68
C GLY A 17 -50.52 8.18 31.46
N LEU A 18 -50.76 8.55 32.71
CA LEU A 18 -49.69 8.84 33.67
C LEU A 18 -48.85 7.55 33.83
N SER A 19 -47.72 7.52 33.15
CA SER A 19 -46.59 6.67 33.48
C SER A 19 -45.35 7.53 33.34
N GLN A 20 -44.62 7.62 34.43
CA GLN A 20 -43.44 8.45 34.63
C GLN A 20 -42.38 8.02 33.60
N GLN A 21 -42.28 8.75 32.48
CA GLN A 21 -41.25 8.49 31.48
C GLN A 21 -39.91 8.93 32.06
N VAL A 22 -39.13 7.95 32.49
CA VAL A 22 -37.70 8.11 32.77
C VAL A 22 -37.03 8.39 31.41
N GLU A 23 -36.79 9.67 31.12
CA GLU A 23 -35.99 10.11 29.98
C GLU A 23 -34.53 9.69 30.22
N CYS A 24 -34.14 8.51 29.73
CA CYS A 24 -32.74 8.09 29.69
C CYS A 24 -31.98 8.92 28.63
N ARG A 25 -31.59 10.14 28.98
CA ARG A 25 -30.65 10.94 28.17
C ARG A 25 -29.25 10.34 28.29
N GLN A 26 -28.79 9.68 27.24
CA GLN A 26 -27.38 9.30 27.13
C GLN A 26 -26.56 10.52 26.72
N ASN A 27 -25.94 11.17 27.69
CA ASN A 27 -24.98 12.24 27.45
C ASN A 27 -23.63 11.61 27.04
N PHE A 28 -23.35 11.51 25.75
CA PHE A 28 -22.01 11.14 25.27
C PHE A 28 -21.10 12.35 25.28
N LYS A 29 -20.08 12.31 26.15
CA LYS A 29 -19.04 13.33 26.21
C LYS A 29 -17.91 12.93 25.26
N LEU A 30 -17.98 13.40 24.02
CA LEU A 30 -16.90 13.25 23.04
C LEU A 30 -15.79 14.25 23.35
N THR A 31 -14.72 13.79 23.98
CA THR A 31 -13.46 14.55 24.07
C THR A 31 -12.72 14.39 22.74
N SER A 32 -13.03 15.26 21.79
CA SER A 32 -12.29 15.34 20.52
C SER A 32 -11.17 16.37 20.66
N VAL A 33 -9.95 15.97 20.29
CA VAL A 33 -8.75 16.84 20.23
C VAL A 33 -8.92 17.95 19.17
N CYS A 34 -9.99 17.88 18.36
CA CYS A 34 -10.33 18.82 17.30
C CYS A 34 -11.51 19.76 17.63
N ALA A 35 -11.98 19.81 18.87
CA ALA A 35 -13.16 20.59 19.24
C ALA A 35 -12.92 22.13 19.30
N CYS A 36 -11.68 22.60 19.15
CA CYS A 36 -11.34 24.02 19.21
C CYS A 36 -11.12 24.62 17.81
N PRO A 37 -11.71 25.78 17.48
CA PRO A 37 -11.43 26.47 16.22
C PRO A 37 -10.00 27.01 16.25
N GLY A 38 -9.11 26.40 15.45
CA GLY A 38 -7.77 26.96 15.22
C GLY A 38 -6.65 25.98 14.90
N ALA A 39 -6.72 24.71 15.32
CA ALA A 39 -5.64 23.76 15.02
C ALA A 39 -5.92 22.35 15.56
N CYS A 40 -6.26 21.40 14.69
CA CYS A 40 -5.86 20.02 14.90
C CYS A 40 -4.39 19.87 14.48
N LEU A 41 -3.47 20.60 15.12
CA LEU A 41 -2.03 20.46 14.87
C LEU A 41 -1.52 19.26 15.67
N GLY A 42 -2.05 18.07 15.37
CA GLY A 42 -1.36 16.85 15.72
C GLY A 42 -0.02 16.80 14.98
N PRO A 43 1.03 16.20 15.56
CA PRO A 43 2.25 15.94 14.81
C PRO A 43 1.89 15.18 13.53
N PRO A 44 2.59 15.44 12.40
CA PRO A 44 2.34 14.71 11.17
C PRO A 44 2.50 13.22 11.46
N VAL A 45 1.50 12.42 11.07
CA VAL A 45 1.59 10.96 11.21
C VAL A 45 2.74 10.48 10.34
N THR A 46 3.74 9.86 10.94
CA THR A 46 4.89 9.27 10.24
C THR A 46 4.84 7.75 10.36
N CYS A 47 5.58 7.05 9.49
CA CYS A 47 5.79 5.62 9.59
C CYS A 47 7.29 5.33 9.69
N THR A 48 7.71 4.69 10.78
CA THR A 48 9.13 4.36 11.03
C THR A 48 9.39 2.92 10.61
N MET A 49 10.26 2.69 9.63
CA MET A 49 10.59 1.34 9.16
C MET A 49 11.17 0.50 10.30
N LYS A 50 10.61 -0.69 10.55
CA LYS A 50 11.16 -1.70 11.47
C LYS A 50 12.11 -2.65 10.75
N ASP A 51 11.78 -2.97 9.51
CA ASP A 51 12.57 -3.79 8.59
C ASP A 51 12.31 -3.32 7.14
N ALA A 52 12.66 -4.13 6.12
CA ALA A 52 12.44 -3.76 4.72
C ALA A 52 10.95 -3.67 4.31
N CYS A 53 10.04 -4.24 5.11
CA CYS A 53 8.66 -4.50 4.73
C CYS A 53 7.60 -4.08 5.72
N SER A 54 8.01 -3.62 6.89
CA SER A 54 7.09 -3.18 7.92
C SER A 54 7.51 -1.85 8.50
N CYS A 55 6.52 -1.03 8.82
CA CYS A 55 6.74 0.24 9.48
C CYS A 55 5.68 0.50 10.55
N GLU A 56 6.10 1.15 11.63
CA GLU A 56 5.26 1.52 12.77
C GLU A 56 4.65 2.91 12.56
N MET A 57 3.32 3.02 12.64
CA MET A 57 2.66 4.32 12.55
C MET A 57 2.77 5.09 13.87
N SER A 58 3.16 6.37 13.79
CA SER A 58 3.35 7.23 14.97
C SER A 58 2.07 7.59 15.72
N ASP A 59 0.90 7.38 15.10
CA ASP A 59 -0.42 7.65 15.68
C ASP A 59 -0.99 6.46 16.46
N GLY A 60 -0.28 5.33 16.50
CA GLY A 60 -0.71 4.12 17.21
C GLY A 60 -1.80 3.33 16.48
N THR A 61 -2.11 3.64 15.21
CA THR A 61 -3.05 2.86 14.39
C THR A 61 -2.56 1.44 14.10
N GLY A 62 -1.27 1.19 14.29
CA GLY A 62 -0.64 -0.11 14.16
C GLY A 62 0.49 -0.09 13.13
N ASP A 63 0.89 -1.28 12.69
CA ASP A 63 1.96 -1.44 11.71
C ASP A 63 1.38 -1.60 10.30
N VAL A 64 2.00 -0.94 9.32
CA VAL A 64 1.86 -1.32 7.91
C VAL A 64 2.83 -2.45 7.65
N ASN A 65 2.34 -3.59 7.17
CA ASN A 65 3.14 -4.81 7.10
C ASN A 65 2.92 -5.57 5.79
N LEU A 66 3.96 -5.54 4.94
CA LEU A 66 3.98 -6.16 3.62
C LEU A 66 4.58 -7.58 3.62
N HIS A 67 5.02 -8.13 4.77
CA HIS A 67 5.51 -9.52 4.86
C HIS A 67 4.57 -10.58 4.27
N PRO A 68 3.23 -10.45 4.38
CA PRO A 68 2.32 -11.40 3.73
C PRO A 68 2.42 -11.41 2.21
N LEU A 69 2.88 -10.32 1.61
CA LEU A 69 3.07 -10.16 0.16
C LEU A 69 4.44 -10.66 -0.31
N ASP A 70 5.36 -10.97 0.62
CA ASP A 70 6.68 -11.47 0.29
C ASP A 70 6.59 -12.82 -0.43
N ASN A 71 7.00 -12.80 -1.69
CA ASN A 71 7.06 -13.99 -2.51
C ASN A 71 8.10 -13.84 -3.62
N PRO A 72 9.38 -14.19 -3.37
CA PRO A 72 10.46 -14.02 -4.34
C PRO A 72 10.27 -14.91 -5.58
N TRP A 73 9.43 -15.94 -5.50
CA TRP A 73 9.17 -16.89 -6.58
C TRP A 73 7.95 -16.55 -7.42
N ALA A 74 7.03 -15.76 -6.88
CA ALA A 74 5.91 -15.19 -7.63
C ALA A 74 5.78 -13.70 -7.26
N PRO A 75 6.74 -12.87 -7.70
CA PRO A 75 6.69 -11.44 -7.45
C PRO A 75 5.44 -10.83 -8.10
N LEU A 76 4.98 -9.72 -7.52
CA LEU A 76 3.92 -8.91 -8.11
C LEU A 76 4.37 -8.46 -9.51
N ARG A 77 3.45 -8.44 -10.47
CA ARG A 77 3.77 -8.13 -11.85
C ARG A 77 2.78 -7.15 -12.46
N SER A 78 3.30 -6.21 -13.26
CA SER A 78 2.51 -5.28 -14.05
C SER A 78 3.19 -5.08 -15.39
N SER A 79 2.41 -5.08 -16.47
CA SER A 79 2.90 -4.65 -17.78
C SER A 79 2.53 -3.20 -18.02
N HIS A 80 3.42 -2.46 -18.67
CA HIS A 80 3.21 -1.06 -19.03
C HIS A 80 3.83 -0.80 -20.40
N LEU A 81 3.02 -0.24 -21.30
CA LEU A 81 3.47 0.19 -22.61
C LEU A 81 4.22 1.50 -22.45
N GLY A 82 5.52 1.52 -22.76
CA GLY A 82 6.32 2.74 -22.83
C GLY A 82 6.09 3.42 -24.18
N PRO A 83 5.23 4.46 -24.29
CA PRO A 83 4.82 5.02 -25.58
C PRO A 83 5.99 5.65 -26.33
N GLU A 84 6.99 6.17 -25.63
CA GLU A 84 8.16 6.82 -26.23
C GLU A 84 9.05 5.84 -27.00
N LEU A 85 9.13 4.59 -26.53
CA LEU A 85 9.91 3.54 -27.16
C LEU A 85 9.05 2.61 -28.04
N GLY A 86 7.73 2.71 -27.95
CA GLY A 86 6.79 1.82 -28.64
C GLY A 86 6.92 0.36 -28.20
N ARG A 87 7.38 0.11 -26.96
CA ARG A 87 7.66 -1.22 -26.43
C ARG A 87 6.91 -1.50 -25.14
N ASN A 88 6.51 -2.75 -24.95
CA ASN A 88 5.93 -3.22 -23.71
C ASN A 88 7.01 -3.69 -22.72
N PHE A 89 6.99 -3.10 -21.53
CA PHE A 89 7.84 -3.51 -20.42
C PHE A 89 7.02 -4.23 -19.36
N THR A 90 7.58 -5.30 -18.80
CA THR A 90 7.01 -5.97 -17.64
C THR A 90 7.84 -5.66 -16.40
N TYR A 91 7.18 -5.18 -15.36
CA TYR A 91 7.78 -4.85 -14.08
C TYR A 91 7.41 -5.91 -13.06
N TYR A 92 8.42 -6.42 -12.36
CA TYR A 92 8.27 -7.35 -11.25
C TYR A 92 8.65 -6.65 -9.96
N TYR A 93 7.90 -6.85 -8.88
CA TYR A 93 8.15 -6.24 -7.59
C TYR A 93 7.97 -7.25 -6.44
N ASN A 94 8.93 -7.27 -5.52
CA ASN A 94 8.85 -8.01 -4.27
C ASN A 94 9.37 -7.12 -3.12
N PRO A 95 8.53 -6.80 -2.12
CA PRO A 95 8.89 -5.80 -1.12
C PRO A 95 9.98 -6.27 -0.15
N CYS A 96 10.15 -7.58 0.15
CA CYS A 96 10.93 -8.02 1.32
C CYS A 96 12.18 -8.84 1.04
N SER A 97 12.06 -9.94 0.27
CA SER A 97 13.17 -10.89 0.08
C SER A 97 13.96 -10.67 -1.21
N GLY A 98 13.65 -9.60 -1.94
CA GLY A 98 14.22 -9.32 -3.25
C GLY A 98 13.77 -10.32 -4.32
N ILE A 99 14.18 -10.06 -5.55
CA ILE A 99 13.89 -10.89 -6.72
C ILE A 99 15.20 -11.53 -7.19
N TYR A 100 15.11 -12.77 -7.64
CA TYR A 100 16.21 -13.50 -8.23
C TYR A 100 15.79 -14.16 -9.55
N PHE A 101 16.33 -13.66 -10.65
CA PHE A 101 16.20 -14.30 -11.96
C PHE A 101 17.55 -14.85 -12.40
N ALA A 102 17.62 -16.18 -12.53
CA ALA A 102 18.84 -16.89 -12.91
C ALA A 102 19.40 -16.37 -14.24
N ASN A 103 20.72 -16.19 -14.30
CA ASN A 103 21.43 -15.69 -15.49
C ASN A 103 21.02 -14.28 -15.97
N THR A 104 20.43 -13.46 -15.09
CA THR A 104 20.10 -12.05 -15.37
C THR A 104 20.83 -11.11 -14.39
N PRO A 105 20.87 -9.79 -14.67
CA PRO A 105 21.31 -8.77 -13.72
C PRO A 105 20.34 -8.55 -12.54
N CYS A 106 19.08 -9.02 -12.63
CA CYS A 106 18.10 -8.90 -11.55
C CYS A 106 18.35 -9.96 -10.48
N ARG A 107 19.30 -9.65 -9.58
CA ARG A 107 19.70 -10.49 -8.45
C ARG A 107 19.68 -9.68 -7.17
N ASN A 108 18.84 -10.09 -6.22
CA ASN A 108 18.71 -9.45 -4.91
C ASN A 108 18.32 -7.96 -5.01
N VAL A 109 17.28 -7.69 -5.81
CA VAL A 109 16.71 -6.36 -6.06
C VAL A 109 15.22 -6.36 -5.73
N SER A 110 14.65 -5.26 -5.25
CA SER A 110 13.20 -5.24 -4.96
C SER A 110 12.35 -5.24 -6.22
N SER A 111 12.86 -4.69 -7.31
CA SER A 111 12.12 -4.60 -8.57
C SER A 111 13.02 -4.91 -9.78
N CYS A 112 12.40 -5.36 -10.85
CA CYS A 112 13.07 -5.66 -12.11
C CYS A 112 12.16 -5.30 -13.28
N GLN A 113 12.65 -4.47 -14.18
CA GLN A 113 12.01 -4.19 -15.46
C GLN A 113 12.54 -5.16 -16.51
N VAL A 114 11.64 -5.69 -17.34
CA VAL A 114 11.96 -6.64 -18.40
C VAL A 114 11.39 -6.12 -19.71
N ASP A 115 12.27 -5.91 -20.69
CA ASP A 115 11.88 -5.73 -22.09
C ASP A 115 11.53 -7.10 -22.66
N THR A 116 10.24 -7.40 -22.71
CA THR A 116 9.74 -8.70 -23.19
C THR A 116 9.74 -8.81 -24.72
N GLU A 117 9.91 -7.70 -25.43
CA GLU A 117 9.90 -7.63 -26.88
C GLU A 117 11.32 -7.71 -27.48
N ALA A 118 12.35 -7.40 -26.68
CA ALA A 118 13.73 -7.60 -27.06
C ALA A 118 14.09 -9.10 -27.22
N SER A 119 14.93 -9.40 -28.21
CA SER A 119 15.48 -10.75 -28.44
C SER A 119 17.02 -10.69 -28.49
N PRO A 120 17.73 -11.15 -27.44
CA PRO A 120 17.21 -11.74 -26.19
C PRO A 120 16.52 -10.71 -25.28
N GLN A 121 15.69 -11.19 -24.35
CA GLN A 121 15.05 -10.34 -23.33
C GLN A 121 16.10 -9.56 -22.54
N ILE A 122 15.82 -8.28 -22.28
CA ILE A 122 16.73 -7.39 -21.54
C ILE A 122 16.12 -7.10 -20.17
N PHE A 123 16.95 -7.21 -19.13
CA PHE A 123 16.56 -7.05 -17.74
C PHE A 123 17.27 -5.84 -17.14
N TYR A 124 16.51 -4.99 -16.46
CA TYR A 124 17.00 -3.81 -15.78
C TYR A 124 16.69 -3.90 -14.28
N PRO A 125 17.70 -4.08 -13.42
CA PRO A 125 17.50 -4.15 -11.97
C PRO A 125 17.11 -2.79 -11.41
N LEU A 126 16.06 -2.76 -10.59
CA LEU A 126 15.51 -1.56 -9.98
C LEU A 126 15.62 -1.67 -8.45
N GLY A 127 16.47 -0.82 -7.87
CA GLY A 127 16.64 -0.61 -6.44
C GLY A 127 17.12 -1.82 -5.62
N HIS A 128 17.68 -1.53 -4.45
CA HIS A 128 17.97 -2.53 -3.42
C HIS A 128 16.68 -3.04 -2.75
N VAL A 129 16.81 -4.12 -1.98
CA VAL A 129 15.69 -4.80 -1.34
C VAL A 129 15.00 -3.95 -0.26
N ALA A 130 15.77 -3.09 0.43
CA ALA A 130 15.25 -2.24 1.48
C ALA A 130 14.95 -0.84 0.93
N PRO A 131 13.77 -0.26 1.22
CA PRO A 131 13.52 1.14 0.94
C PRO A 131 14.33 2.03 1.88
N ALA A 132 14.38 3.33 1.56
CA ALA A 132 14.90 4.33 2.47
C ALA A 132 14.15 4.31 3.82
N SER A 133 14.86 4.55 4.91
CA SER A 133 14.28 4.57 6.26
C SER A 133 13.27 5.68 6.45
N GLU A 134 13.41 6.77 5.70
CA GLU A 134 12.48 7.89 5.69
C GLU A 134 11.38 7.66 4.64
N LEU A 135 10.17 7.40 5.12
CA LEU A 135 8.99 7.27 4.27
C LEU A 135 8.41 8.64 3.94
N ALA A 136 8.13 8.86 2.66
CA ALA A 136 7.41 10.04 2.21
C ALA A 136 5.90 9.77 2.19
N LYS A 137 5.12 10.85 2.14
CA LYS A 137 3.70 10.78 1.83
C LYS A 137 3.43 11.49 0.51
N ASP A 138 2.49 10.97 -0.27
CA ASP A 138 1.99 11.66 -1.45
C ASP A 138 0.99 12.77 -1.07
N GLU A 139 0.46 13.48 -2.07
CA GLU A 139 -0.54 14.56 -1.89
C GLU A 139 -1.86 14.07 -1.28
N LEU A 140 -2.15 12.76 -1.38
CA LEU A 140 -3.34 12.12 -0.85
C LEU A 140 -3.10 11.51 0.54
N GLY A 141 -1.87 11.61 1.07
CA GLY A 141 -1.48 11.08 2.38
C GLY A 141 -1.08 9.60 2.37
N ASN A 142 -1.00 8.95 1.20
CA ASN A 142 -0.54 7.57 1.06
C ASN A 142 0.96 7.47 1.36
N LEU A 143 1.39 6.35 1.92
CA LEU A 143 2.81 6.09 2.17
C LEU A 143 3.54 5.80 0.86
N VAL A 144 4.73 6.36 0.70
CA VAL A 144 5.59 6.16 -0.46
C VAL A 144 6.90 5.52 0.00
N LEU A 145 7.12 4.28 -0.43
CA LEU A 145 8.37 3.56 -0.24
C LEU A 145 9.35 3.96 -1.35
N LYS A 146 10.50 4.50 -0.98
CA LYS A 146 11.53 4.95 -1.92
C LYS A 146 12.66 3.94 -2.00
N TYR A 147 12.94 3.44 -3.19
CA TYR A 147 13.99 2.45 -3.43
C TYR A 147 15.09 3.04 -4.31
N THR A 148 16.32 2.93 -3.85
CA THR A 148 17.52 3.44 -4.54
C THR A 148 18.54 2.34 -4.78
N GLY A 149 19.59 2.61 -5.55
CA GLY A 149 20.69 1.66 -5.77
C GLY A 149 20.44 0.63 -6.87
N GLY A 150 19.54 0.92 -7.80
CA GLY A 150 19.45 0.17 -9.07
C GLY A 150 20.66 0.43 -9.97
N ALA A 151 20.83 -0.41 -11.00
CA ALA A 151 21.90 -0.21 -11.98
C ALA A 151 21.74 1.14 -12.69
N ASP A 152 22.85 1.79 -13.01
CA ASP A 152 22.90 3.11 -13.67
C ASP A 152 22.21 4.24 -12.89
N GLY A 153 22.10 4.09 -11.56
CA GLY A 153 21.43 5.07 -10.71
C GLY A 153 19.89 4.96 -10.73
N ARG A 154 19.34 3.87 -11.29
CA ARG A 154 17.89 3.64 -11.31
C ARG A 154 17.31 3.58 -9.90
N GLN A 155 16.21 4.29 -9.73
CA GLN A 155 15.46 4.39 -8.49
C GLN A 155 13.96 4.32 -8.79
N PHE A 156 13.18 3.85 -7.83
CA PHE A 156 11.74 3.76 -8.01
C PHE A 156 11.00 3.99 -6.72
N ASP A 157 9.79 4.52 -6.86
CA ASP A 157 8.88 4.77 -5.75
C ASP A 157 7.66 3.86 -5.87
N VAL A 158 7.27 3.26 -4.74
CA VAL A 158 6.03 2.49 -4.61
C VAL A 158 5.08 3.22 -3.69
N THR A 159 3.96 3.68 -4.24
CA THR A 159 2.88 4.30 -3.46
C THR A 159 1.95 3.20 -2.94
N LEU A 160 1.82 3.12 -1.62
CA LEU A 160 0.96 2.16 -0.93
C LEU A 160 -0.46 2.73 -0.79
N ILE A 161 -1.42 2.10 -1.45
CA ILE A 161 -2.83 2.49 -1.39
C ILE A 161 -3.55 1.52 -0.46
N CYS A 162 -4.00 2.02 0.69
CA CYS A 162 -4.80 1.24 1.62
C CYS A 162 -6.19 0.99 1.04
N ASP A 163 -6.56 -0.29 0.93
CA ASP A 163 -7.91 -0.72 0.60
C ASP A 163 -8.26 -1.96 1.43
N GLU A 164 -9.17 -1.79 2.40
CA GLU A 164 -9.59 -2.83 3.33
C GLU A 164 -10.29 -4.03 2.64
N GLN A 165 -10.77 -3.87 1.42
CA GLN A 165 -11.46 -4.94 0.67
C GLN A 165 -10.52 -5.65 -0.32
N GLN A 166 -9.32 -5.09 -0.55
CA GLN A 166 -8.36 -5.60 -1.52
C GLN A 166 -7.49 -6.72 -0.93
N HIS A 167 -8.07 -7.91 -0.74
CA HIS A 167 -7.35 -9.08 -0.23
C HIS A 167 -6.31 -9.65 -1.20
N VAL A 168 -6.52 -9.46 -2.51
CA VAL A 168 -5.54 -9.82 -3.55
C VAL A 168 -4.82 -8.52 -3.95
N PRO A 169 -3.50 -8.39 -3.75
CA PRO A 169 -2.80 -7.15 -4.07
C PRO A 169 -2.90 -6.81 -5.55
N GLU A 170 -3.20 -5.55 -5.85
CA GLU A 170 -3.15 -4.98 -7.19
C GLU A 170 -1.88 -4.13 -7.31
N PHE A 171 -0.99 -4.53 -8.21
CA PHE A 171 0.27 -3.84 -8.47
C PHE A 171 0.25 -3.26 -9.88
N THR A 172 0.52 -1.96 -9.98
CA THR A 172 0.50 -1.23 -11.24
C THR A 172 1.78 -0.44 -11.41
N ALA A 173 2.47 -0.65 -12.52
CA ALA A 173 3.63 0.13 -12.90
C ALA A 173 3.20 1.28 -13.83
N LEU A 174 3.55 2.52 -13.46
CA LEU A 174 3.38 3.70 -14.31
C LEU A 174 4.55 3.87 -15.29
N GLY A 175 5.58 3.03 -15.18
CA GLY A 175 6.77 3.10 -16.01
C GLY A 175 7.76 4.16 -15.53
N GLU A 176 8.63 4.56 -16.46
CA GLU A 176 9.64 5.59 -16.26
C GLU A 176 9.00 6.96 -16.43
N VAL A 177 8.98 7.78 -15.37
CA VAL A 177 8.37 9.11 -15.41
C VAL A 177 9.42 10.21 -15.63
N THR A 178 10.67 9.91 -15.33
CA THR A 178 11.85 10.72 -15.62
C THR A 178 13.02 9.76 -15.80
N GLU A 179 14.07 10.16 -16.50
CA GLU A 179 15.26 9.34 -16.72
C GLU A 179 15.71 8.64 -15.43
N HIS A 180 15.72 7.31 -15.47
CA HIS A 180 16.10 6.42 -14.36
C HIS A 180 15.21 6.49 -13.10
N TYR A 181 14.03 7.10 -13.18
CA TYR A 181 13.09 7.19 -12.07
C TYR A 181 11.72 6.63 -12.46
N TYR A 182 11.31 5.60 -11.73
CA TYR A 182 10.08 4.84 -12.00
C TYR A 182 9.06 5.06 -10.90
N LYS A 183 7.78 5.08 -11.28
CA LYS A 183 6.66 5.13 -10.31
C LYS A 183 5.80 3.88 -10.41
N MET A 184 5.43 3.35 -9.26
CA MET A 184 4.60 2.16 -9.13
C MET A 184 3.58 2.39 -8.01
N THR A 185 2.45 1.69 -8.10
CA THR A 185 1.42 1.70 -7.06
C THR A 185 1.12 0.27 -6.63
N LEU A 186 0.87 0.12 -5.33
CA LEU A 186 0.48 -1.14 -4.72
C LEU A 186 -0.78 -0.89 -3.89
N ARG A 187 -1.92 -1.36 -4.40
CA ARG A 187 -3.19 -1.33 -3.69
C ARG A 187 -3.41 -2.66 -3.00
N THR A 188 -3.55 -2.65 -1.68
CA THR A 188 -3.64 -3.88 -0.89
C THR A 188 -4.19 -3.60 0.50
N HIS A 189 -4.90 -4.58 1.04
CA HIS A 189 -5.31 -4.62 2.44
C HIS A 189 -4.13 -4.47 3.41
N CYS A 190 -2.94 -4.93 3.03
CA CYS A 190 -1.75 -4.84 3.88
C CYS A 190 -1.09 -3.45 3.93
N ALA A 191 -1.52 -2.51 3.09
CA ALA A 191 -1.11 -1.12 3.16
C ALA A 191 -1.87 -0.37 4.26
N CYS A 192 -2.95 -0.94 4.78
CA CYS A 192 -3.72 -0.39 5.89
C CYS A 192 -3.07 -0.76 7.23
N PRO A 193 -2.82 0.22 8.13
CA PRO A 193 -2.22 -0.03 9.43
C PRO A 193 -3.00 -1.06 10.26
N GLY A 194 -2.29 -2.01 10.87
CA GLY A 194 -2.85 -3.00 11.79
C GLY A 194 -3.65 -4.13 11.15
N LEU A 195 -3.91 -4.08 9.85
CA LEU A 195 -4.75 -5.07 9.17
C LEU A 195 -3.99 -6.34 8.76
N CYS A 196 -2.69 -6.24 8.49
CA CYS A 196 -1.84 -7.40 8.17
C CYS A 196 -0.88 -7.72 9.32
N LYS A 197 -0.96 -8.95 9.83
CA LYS A 197 -0.03 -9.48 10.83
C LYS A 197 1.02 -10.35 10.14
N ASP A 198 2.26 -10.30 10.63
CA ASP A 198 3.27 -11.26 10.16
C ASP A 198 2.89 -12.64 10.71
N ASP A 199 2.79 -13.62 9.82
CA ASP A 199 2.69 -15.02 10.18
C ASP A 199 3.91 -15.74 9.56
N PRO A 200 5.02 -15.85 10.32
CA PRO A 200 6.23 -16.51 9.86
C PRO A 200 5.99 -17.97 9.48
N ILE A 201 5.02 -18.65 10.10
CA ILE A 201 4.69 -20.05 9.82
C ILE A 201 3.97 -20.15 8.48
N ALA A 202 2.99 -19.28 8.22
CA ALA A 202 2.31 -19.22 6.93
C ALA A 202 3.29 -18.88 5.81
N ARG A 203 4.20 -17.93 6.03
CA ARG A 203 5.27 -17.58 5.07
C ARG A 203 6.17 -18.78 4.76
N LYS A 204 6.68 -19.46 5.79
CA LYS A 204 7.51 -20.68 5.62
C LYS A 204 6.76 -21.79 4.90
N THR A 205 5.47 -21.97 5.19
CA THR A 205 4.63 -22.97 4.54
C THR A 205 4.45 -22.67 3.05
N ARG A 206 4.23 -21.41 2.67
CA ARG A 206 4.16 -20.99 1.26
C ARG A 206 5.47 -21.31 0.51
N TYR A 207 6.62 -21.00 1.12
CA TYR A 207 7.92 -21.34 0.55
C TYR A 207 8.10 -22.85 0.34
N LEU A 208 7.86 -23.66 1.37
CA LEU A 208 8.02 -25.11 1.29
C LEU A 208 7.08 -25.73 0.24
N LYS A 209 5.85 -25.23 0.15
CA LYS A 209 4.89 -25.64 -0.88
C LYS A 209 5.44 -25.33 -2.28
N TRP A 210 5.92 -24.11 -2.53
CA TRP A 210 6.52 -23.77 -3.82
C TRP A 210 7.72 -24.66 -4.16
N LYS A 211 8.62 -24.88 -3.18
CA LYS A 211 9.83 -25.71 -3.36
C LYS A 211 9.49 -27.16 -3.72
N SER A 212 8.37 -27.69 -3.23
CA SER A 212 7.92 -29.05 -3.60
C SER A 212 7.50 -29.19 -5.07
N PHE A 213 7.09 -28.10 -5.72
CA PHE A 213 6.73 -28.09 -7.15
C PHE A 213 7.91 -27.80 -8.08
N HIS A 214 9.05 -27.35 -7.56
CA HIS A 214 10.24 -26.97 -8.33
C HIS A 214 11.50 -27.56 -7.66
N PRO A 215 11.67 -28.89 -7.66
CA PRO A 215 12.90 -29.52 -7.18
C PRO A 215 14.07 -29.09 -8.07
N ASP A 216 15.19 -28.77 -7.41
CA ASP A 216 16.46 -28.34 -8.04
C ASP A 216 16.95 -29.32 -9.13
#